data_AF-A0A6G2VY28-F1
#
_entry.id   AF-A0A6G2VY28-F1
#
_cell.length_a   1.000
_cell.length_b   1.000
_cell.length_c   1.000
_cell.angle_alpha   90.00
_cell.angle_beta   90.00
_cell.angle_gamma   90.00
#
_symmetry.space_group_name_H-M   'P 1'
#
loop_
_entity.id
_entity.type
_entity.pdbx_description
1 polymer ?
#
loop_
_entity_poly.entity_id
_entity_poly.type
_entity_poly.pdbx_seq_one_letter_code
_entity_poly.pdbx_strand_id
1 'polypeptide(L)' 'MRILVLGGSGYLGRHVAERLRALPGAHVLAAGRSATADHAVDLAADRPDRLARTLAAAAPDAVVN' A
#
# COMPACT_ATOMS: atom_id res chain seq x y z
N MET A 1 8.33 4.65 10.42
CA MET A 1 7.93 5.16 9.10
C MET A 1 6.84 4.27 8.52
N ARG A 2 5.65 4.79 8.24
CA ARG A 2 4.51 4.11 7.63
C ARG A 2 4.67 4.14 6.11
N ILE A 3 4.78 2.98 5.48
CA ILE A 3 4.97 2.87 4.03
C ILE A 3 3.80 2.09 3.46
N LEU A 4 3.09 2.66 2.49
CA LEU A 4 1.99 2.00 1.79
C LEU A 4 2.46 1.52 0.41
N VAL A 5 2.36 0.22 0.15
CA VAL A 5 2.72 -0.40 -1.13
C VAL A 5 1.45 -0.73 -1.90
N LEU A 6 1.19 0.00 -2.98
CA LEU A 6 0.13 -0.32 -3.93
C LEU A 6 0.53 -1.57 -4.71
N GLY A 7 -0.40 -2.51 -4.90
CA GLY A 7 -0.08 -3.80 -5.51
C GLY A 7 0.83 -4.68 -4.67
N GLY A 8 0.92 -4.46 -3.34
CA GLY A 8 1.82 -5.18 -2.43
C GLY A 8 1.64 -6.71 -2.39
N SER A 9 0.51 -7.24 -2.86
CA SER A 9 0.27 -8.68 -3.01
C SER A 9 0.75 -9.27 -4.35
N GLY A 10 1.12 -8.42 -5.32
CA GLY A 10 1.64 -8.82 -6.62
C GLY A 10 3.06 -9.41 -6.54
N TYR A 11 3.60 -9.85 -7.68
CA TYR A 11 4.94 -10.44 -7.73
C TYR A 11 6.01 -9.47 -7.20
N LEU A 12 6.16 -8.29 -7.83
CA LEU A 12 7.14 -7.30 -7.37
C LEU A 12 6.77 -6.72 -6.00
N GLY A 13 5.50 -6.41 -5.79
CA GLY A 13 5.01 -5.82 -4.54
C GLY A 13 5.36 -6.63 -3.29
N ARG A 14 5.29 -7.98 -3.37
CA ARG A 14 5.67 -8.84 -2.24
C ARG A 14 7.15 -8.74 -1.90
N HIS A 15 8.03 -8.81 -2.90
CA HIS A 15 9.47 -8.68 -2.70
C HIS A 15 9.86 -7.29 -2.17
N VAL A 16 9.23 -6.24 -2.70
CA VAL A 16 9.42 -4.86 -2.20
C VAL A 16 8.98 -4.75 -0.75
N ALA A 17 7.78 -5.23 -0.41
CA ALA A 17 7.26 -5.18 0.95
C ALA A 17 8.15 -5.98 1.93
N GLU A 18 8.66 -7.14 1.54
CA GLU A 18 9.61 -7.93 2.33
C GLU A 18 10.89 -7.15 2.63
N ARG A 19 11.49 -6.51 1.62
CA ARG A 19 12.72 -5.71 1.81
C ARG A 19 12.47 -4.46 2.66
N LEU A 20 11.32 -3.80 2.49
CA LEU A 20 10.96 -2.63 3.30
C LEU A 20 10.71 -3.00 4.77
N ARG A 21 10.12 -4.17 5.05
CA ARG A 21 9.91 -4.64 6.42
C ARG A 21 11.22 -4.93 7.16
N ALA A 22 12.31 -5.18 6.45
CA ALA A 22 13.63 -5.36 7.06
C ALA A 22 14.25 -4.02 7.54
N LEU A 23 13.69 -2.87 7.17
CA LEU A 23 14.16 -1.57 7.62
C LEU A 23 13.73 -1.32 9.08
N PRO A 24 14.65 -0.90 9.97
CA PRO A 24 14.32 -0.58 11.35
C PRO A 24 13.20 0.45 11.46
N GLY A 25 12.14 0.13 12.20
CA GLY A 25 11.02 1.03 12.44
C GLY A 25 10.09 1.26 11.23
N ALA A 26 10.22 0.49 10.15
CA ALA A 26 9.28 0.51 9.03
C ALA A 26 7.99 -0.26 9.37
N HIS A 27 6.84 0.38 9.13
CA HIS A 27 5.53 -0.23 9.21
C HIS A 27 4.94 -0.27 7.81
N VAL A 28 4.94 -1.46 7.19
CA VAL A 28 4.57 -1.65 5.77
C VAL A 28 3.14 -2.15 5.66
N LEU A 29 2.30 -1.35 4.99
CA LEU A 29 0.91 -1.66 4.65
C LEU A 29 0.80 -1.97 3.16
N ALA A 30 -0.05 -2.92 2.80
CA ALA A 30 -0.37 -3.27 1.42
C ALA A 30 -1.73 -2.69 1.03
N ALA A 31 -1.81 -2.10 -0.16
CA ALA A 31 -3.05 -1.65 -0.74
C ALA A 31 -3.26 -2.28 -2.13
N GLY A 32 -4.47 -2.71 -2.44
CA GLY A 32 -4.77 -3.33 -3.73
C GLY A 32 -6.10 -4.05 -3.78
N ARG A 33 -6.32 -4.82 -4.86
CA ARG A 33 -7.58 -5.54 -5.12
C ARG A 33 -7.74 -6.82 -4.30
N SER A 34 -6.66 -7.31 -3.69
CA SER A 34 -6.72 -8.54 -2.89
C SER A 34 -7.54 -8.32 -1.63
N ALA A 35 -8.36 -9.31 -1.26
CA ALA A 35 -9.07 -9.31 0.03
C ALA A 35 -8.12 -9.36 1.24
N THR A 36 -6.85 -9.72 1.02
CA THR A 36 -5.81 -9.75 2.05
C THR A 36 -5.02 -8.44 2.16
N ALA A 37 -5.33 -7.42 1.37
CA ALA A 37 -4.70 -6.12 1.47
C ALA A 37 -5.22 -5.35 2.69
N ASP A 38 -4.35 -4.61 3.37
CA ASP A 38 -4.73 -3.74 4.48
C ASP A 38 -5.70 -2.64 4.04
N HIS A 39 -5.56 -2.18 2.78
CA HIS A 39 -6.48 -1.23 2.16
C HIS A 39 -6.94 -1.72 0.79
N ALA A 40 -8.26 -1.84 0.62
CA ALA A 40 -8.86 -2.14 -0.67
C ALA A 40 -8.76 -0.94 -1.61
N VAL A 41 -8.03 -1.11 -2.72
CA VAL A 41 -7.83 -0.10 -3.76
C VAL A 41 -7.80 -0.77 -5.13
N ASP A 42 -8.59 -0.26 -6.07
CA ASP A 42 -8.48 -0.58 -7.49
C ASP A 42 -8.12 0.68 -8.27
N LEU A 43 -6.84 0.82 -8.64
CA LEU A 43 -6.36 2.01 -9.36
C LEU A 43 -7.00 2.19 -10.75
N ALA A 44 -7.59 1.14 -11.33
CA ALA A 44 -8.24 1.21 -12.63
C ALA A 44 -9.74 1.57 -12.51
N ALA A 45 -10.39 1.17 -11.42
CA ALA A 45 -11.84 1.35 -11.24
C ALA A 45 -12.22 2.45 -10.24
N ASP A 46 -11.38 2.70 -9.23
CA ASP A 46 -11.65 3.70 -8.22
C ASP A 46 -11.48 5.11 -8.76
N ARG A 47 -12.41 5.99 -8.37
CA ARG A 47 -12.26 7.42 -8.62
C ARG A 47 -11.09 7.98 -7.81
N PRO A 48 -10.35 8.98 -8.32
CA PRO A 48 -9.23 9.58 -7.60
C PRO A 48 -9.56 10.08 -6.20
N ASP A 49 -10.78 10.58 -5.97
CA ASP A 49 -11.22 11.06 -4.66
C ASP A 49 -11.35 9.93 -3.62
N ARG A 50 -11.69 8.72 -4.05
CA ARG A 50 -11.70 7.54 -3.18
C ARG A 50 -10.27 7.17 -2.78
N LEU A 51 -9.35 7.11 -3.74
CA LEU A 51 -7.93 6.86 -3.46
C LEU A 51 -7.37 7.91 -2.49
N ALA A 52 -7.65 9.20 -2.72
CA ALA A 52 -7.22 10.27 -1.85
C ALA A 52 -7.73 10.10 -0.41
N ARG A 53 -9.01 9.73 -0.22
CA ARG A 53 -9.55 9.43 1.12
C ARG A 53 -8.87 8.23 1.78
N THR A 54 -8.59 7.16 1.02
CA THR A 54 -7.86 6.01 1.53
C THR A 54 -6.45 6.39 1.97
N LEU A 55 -5.72 7.17 1.16
CA LEU A 55 -4.38 7.65 1.50
C LEU A 55 -4.40 8.56 2.74
N ALA A 56 -5.35 9.48 2.82
CA ALA A 56 -5.51 10.36 3.97
C ALA A 56 -5.81 9.58 5.26
N ALA A 57 -6.68 8.57 5.19
CA ALA A 57 -7.00 7.72 6.33
C ALA A 57 -5.83 6.79 6.74
N ALA A 58 -5.09 6.27 5.77
CA ALA A 58 -3.91 5.44 6.02
C ALA A 58 -2.72 6.25 6.58
N ALA A 59 -2.68 7.55 6.30
CA ALA A 59 -1.61 8.49 6.68
C ALA A 59 -0.21 7.88 6.51
N PRO A 60 0.17 7.44 5.29
CA PRO A 60 1.52 6.94 5.05
C PRO A 60 2.53 8.09 4.99
N ASP A 61 3.73 7.84 5.48
CA ASP A 61 4.88 8.74 5.31
C ASP A 61 5.43 8.63 3.87
N ALA A 62 5.27 7.47 3.24
CA ALA A 62 5.69 7.20 1.87
C ALA A 62 4.72 6.24 1.16
N VAL A 63 4.54 6.44 -0.14
CA VAL A 63 3.78 5.55 -1.02
C VAL A 63 4.72 4.96 -2.07
N VAL A 64 4.66 3.64 -2.23
CA VAL A 64 5.30 2.92 -3.33
C VAL A 64 4.19 2.43 -4.24
N ASN A 65 4.23 2.86 -5.50
CA ASN A 65 3.29 2.42 -6.54
C ASN A 65 3.93 1.36 -7.42
#